data_AF-A0A955PYL4-F1
#
_entry.id   AF-A0A955PYL4-F1
#
_cell.length_a   1.000
_cell.length_b   1.000
_cell.length_c   1.000
_cell.angle_alpha   90.00
_cell.angle_beta   90.00
_cell.angle_gamma   90.00
#
_symmetry.space_group_name_H-M   'P 1'
#
loop_
_entity.id
_entity.type
_entity.pdbx_description
1 polymer ?
#
loop_
_entity_poly.entity_id
_entity_poly.type
_entity_poly.pdbx_seq_one_letter_code
_entity_poly.pdbx_strand_id
1 'polypeptide(L)'
;MIIGTITSGHFPVNPATFFDGYISPWLQPFPLGMGLLTLLLFTYLAATYLLLETRDPTLQKIFRNRAIIAALLAGLMEETALYLGRSGAPQLWGELTTSLWGGVIQFGIGSLTVAAVVLLVTQRYWWARACAILQVTLTIWAWGLAQFPYLIPPDLTIFNASAPGITLKFIAGTLVVGALFLFPSLYYLFRIFKGSSLFRHKEHHG
;
A
#
# COMPACT_ATOMS: atom_id res chain seq x y z
N MET A 1 -5.96 -6.03 8.01
CA MET A 1 -7.08 -6.86 8.49
C MET A 1 -8.43 -6.32 8.04
N ILE A 2 -8.80 -5.06 8.37
CA ILE A 2 -10.07 -4.44 7.93
C ILE A 2 -10.31 -4.54 6.42
N ILE A 3 -9.32 -4.17 5.61
CA ILE A 3 -9.45 -4.25 4.15
C ILE A 3 -9.75 -5.68 3.70
N GLY A 4 -9.06 -6.66 4.26
CA GLY A 4 -9.25 -8.06 3.88
C GLY A 4 -10.59 -8.64 4.36
N THR A 5 -11.09 -8.25 5.53
CA THR A 5 -12.44 -8.69 5.98
C THR A 5 -13.54 -8.10 5.11
N ILE A 6 -13.46 -6.80 4.82
CA ILE A 6 -14.39 -6.12 3.89
C ILE A 6 -14.37 -6.79 2.52
N THR A 7 -13.18 -7.02 1.98
CA THR A 7 -12.99 -7.66 0.67
C THR A 7 -13.55 -9.08 0.64
N SER A 8 -13.41 -9.83 1.74
CA SER A 8 -13.90 -11.22 1.82
C SER A 8 -15.42 -11.32 1.90
N GLY A 9 -16.12 -10.26 2.28
CA GLY A 9 -17.59 -10.24 2.37
C GLY A 9 -18.19 -11.19 3.42
N HIS A 10 -17.39 -11.84 4.25
CA HIS A 10 -17.85 -12.81 5.24
C HIS A 10 -18.43 -12.14 6.50
N PHE A 11 -19.59 -11.52 6.35
CA PHE A 11 -20.38 -11.01 7.48
C PHE A 11 -21.67 -11.83 7.59
N PRO A 12 -21.73 -12.85 8.46
CA PRO A 12 -22.93 -13.66 8.62
C PRO A 12 -24.10 -12.80 9.12
N VAL A 13 -25.17 -12.75 8.33
CA VAL A 13 -26.45 -12.13 8.73
C VAL A 13 -27.17 -13.12 9.63
N ASN A 14 -27.19 -12.85 10.95
CA ASN A 14 -27.62 -13.74 12.05
C ASN A 14 -26.58 -14.80 12.48
N PRO A 15 -25.48 -14.39 13.14
CA PRO A 15 -24.50 -15.34 13.65
C PRO A 15 -25.08 -16.13 14.83
N ALA A 16 -24.79 -17.44 14.87
CA ALA A 16 -25.22 -18.33 15.96
C ALA A 16 -24.54 -17.97 17.30
N THR A 17 -23.33 -17.43 17.25
CA THR A 17 -22.60 -16.93 18.42
C THR A 17 -21.92 -15.59 18.14
N PHE A 18 -21.64 -14.83 19.19
CA PHE A 18 -20.88 -13.57 19.08
C PHE A 18 -19.51 -13.77 18.41
N PHE A 19 -18.83 -14.88 18.72
CA PHE A 19 -17.52 -15.21 18.16
C PHE A 19 -17.59 -15.36 16.63
N ASP A 20 -18.60 -16.07 16.12
CA ASP A 20 -18.78 -16.30 14.68
C ASP A 20 -19.12 -15.01 13.93
N GLY A 21 -19.88 -14.11 14.56
CA GLY A 21 -20.28 -12.84 13.96
C GLY A 21 -19.20 -11.78 13.95
N TYR A 22 -18.46 -11.65 15.04
CA TYR A 22 -17.63 -10.45 15.28
C TYR A 22 -16.14 -10.71 15.41
N ILE A 23 -15.69 -11.95 15.60
CA ILE A 23 -14.26 -12.27 15.81
C ILE A 23 -13.72 -13.16 14.69
N SER A 24 -14.40 -14.28 14.41
CA SER A 24 -13.98 -15.27 13.42
C SER A 24 -13.68 -14.70 12.02
N PRO A 25 -14.46 -13.75 11.47
CA PRO A 25 -14.17 -13.16 10.15
C PRO A 25 -12.80 -12.46 10.09
N TRP A 26 -12.35 -11.86 11.20
CA TRP A 26 -11.09 -11.12 11.27
C TRP A 26 -9.85 -12.02 11.35
N LEU A 27 -10.04 -13.25 11.86
CA LEU A 27 -8.99 -14.24 12.03
C LEU A 27 -8.86 -15.19 10.83
N GLN A 28 -9.67 -15.00 9.79
CA GLN A 28 -9.56 -15.80 8.58
C GLN A 28 -8.18 -15.59 7.90
N PRO A 29 -7.65 -16.61 7.18
CA PRO A 29 -6.33 -16.54 6.57
C PRO A 29 -6.13 -15.35 5.64
N PHE A 30 -7.14 -14.99 4.83
CA PHE A 30 -7.04 -13.88 3.88
C PHE A 30 -6.98 -12.50 4.57
N PRO A 31 -7.89 -12.12 5.49
CA PRO A 31 -7.78 -10.88 6.26
C PRO A 31 -6.49 -10.72 7.07
N LEU A 32 -6.01 -11.81 7.68
CA LEU A 32 -4.76 -11.84 8.40
C LEU A 32 -3.57 -11.64 7.45
N GLY A 33 -3.60 -12.32 6.29
CA GLY A 33 -2.62 -12.15 5.23
C GLY A 33 -2.56 -10.72 4.69
N MET A 34 -3.70 -10.09 4.44
CA MET A 34 -3.77 -8.67 4.06
C MET A 34 -3.22 -7.74 5.14
N GLY A 35 -3.44 -8.07 6.42
CA GLY A 35 -2.84 -7.35 7.55
C GLY A 35 -1.32 -7.45 7.57
N LEU A 36 -0.79 -8.66 7.41
CA LEU A 36 0.65 -8.91 7.38
C LEU A 36 1.31 -8.27 6.16
N LEU A 37 0.69 -8.35 4.99
CA LEU A 37 1.12 -7.65 3.78
C LEU A 37 1.24 -6.14 4.03
N THR A 38 0.21 -5.54 4.63
CA THR A 38 0.21 -4.11 4.96
C THR A 38 1.42 -3.76 5.85
N LEU A 39 1.68 -4.55 6.89
CA LEU A 39 2.82 -4.37 7.78
C LEU A 39 4.17 -4.46 7.04
N LEU A 40 4.30 -5.42 6.13
CA LEU A 40 5.50 -5.61 5.33
C LEU A 40 5.74 -4.44 4.36
N LEU A 41 4.69 -3.94 3.70
CA LEU A 41 4.79 -2.76 2.82
C LEU A 41 5.23 -1.50 3.60
N PHE A 42 4.70 -1.30 4.82
CA PHE A 42 5.16 -0.21 5.69
C PHE A 42 6.62 -0.39 6.13
N THR A 43 7.00 -1.61 6.51
CA THR A 43 8.38 -1.93 6.90
C THR A 43 9.35 -1.69 5.74
N TYR A 44 8.94 -2.08 4.53
CA TYR A 44 9.69 -1.88 3.30
C TYR A 44 9.87 -0.39 2.95
N LEU A 45 8.80 0.40 3.01
CA LEU A 45 8.87 1.85 2.80
C LEU A 45 9.74 2.51 3.87
N ALA A 46 9.55 2.18 5.15
CA ALA A 46 10.34 2.74 6.24
C ALA A 46 11.83 2.44 6.06
N ALA A 47 12.20 1.19 5.78
CA ALA A 47 13.59 0.81 5.56
C ALA A 47 14.21 1.52 4.35
N THR A 48 13.48 1.62 3.23
CA THR A 48 13.94 2.30 2.02
C THR A 48 14.10 3.82 2.22
N TYR A 49 13.21 4.44 3.00
CA TYR A 49 13.31 5.87 3.32
C TYR A 49 14.46 6.16 4.29
N LEU A 50 14.60 5.35 5.35
CA LEU A 50 15.69 5.49 6.33
C LEU A 50 17.06 5.24 5.70
N LEU A 51 17.15 4.30 4.75
CA LEU A 51 18.35 4.04 3.97
C LEU A 51 18.86 5.31 3.26
N LEU A 52 17.95 6.12 2.72
CA LEU A 52 18.29 7.32 1.96
C LEU A 52 18.66 8.51 2.87
N GLU A 53 18.14 8.53 4.10
CA GLU A 53 18.39 9.61 5.08
C GLU A 53 19.65 9.35 5.92
N THR A 54 20.08 8.08 6.03
CA THR A 54 21.24 7.68 6.82
C THR A 54 22.56 8.09 6.16
N ARG A 55 23.44 8.75 6.92
CA ARG A 55 24.78 9.18 6.47
C ARG A 55 25.93 8.27 6.92
N ASP A 56 25.73 7.47 7.96
CA ASP A 56 26.71 6.49 8.42
C ASP A 56 26.74 5.26 7.50
N PRO A 57 27.88 4.91 6.88
CA PRO A 57 28.02 3.75 6.01
C PRO A 57 27.62 2.42 6.67
N THR A 58 27.88 2.26 7.97
CA THR A 58 27.57 1.02 8.70
C THR A 58 26.06 0.85 8.83
N LEU A 59 25.39 1.91 9.28
CA LEU A 59 23.94 1.93 9.42
C LEU A 59 23.22 1.87 8.06
N GLN A 60 23.80 2.47 7.03
CA GLN A 60 23.30 2.39 5.65
C GLN A 60 23.29 0.94 5.14
N LYS A 61 24.35 0.17 5.41
CA LYS A 61 24.40 -1.27 5.06
C LYS A 61 23.32 -2.08 5.77
N ILE A 62 23.05 -1.79 7.05
CA ILE A 62 21.98 -2.43 7.83
C ILE A 62 20.61 -2.14 7.23
N PHE A 63 20.30 -0.88 6.95
CA PHE A 63 19.03 -0.50 6.35
C PHE A 63 18.87 -1.02 4.92
N ARG A 64 19.96 -1.14 4.15
CA ARG A 64 19.94 -1.74 2.82
C ARG A 64 19.51 -3.21 2.89
N ASN A 65 20.12 -3.98 3.80
CA ASN A 65 19.77 -5.38 3.97
C ASN A 65 18.32 -5.54 4.46
N ARG A 66 17.88 -4.69 5.40
CA ARG A 66 16.49 -4.67 5.88
C ARG A 66 15.50 -4.30 4.76
N ALA A 67 15.84 -3.33 3.92
CA ALA A 67 15.02 -2.93 2.78
C ALA A 67 14.90 -4.05 1.75
N ILE A 68 15.99 -4.76 1.44
CA ILE A 68 15.97 -5.93 0.53
C ILE A 68 15.10 -7.05 1.10
N ILE A 69 15.30 -7.42 2.37
CA ILE A 69 14.50 -8.47 3.02
C ILE A 69 13.03 -8.08 3.05
N ALA A 70 12.71 -6.83 3.44
CA ALA A 70 11.34 -6.35 3.47
C ALA A 70 10.69 -6.30 2.07
N ALA A 71 11.44 -5.92 1.03
CA ALA A 71 10.95 -5.94 -0.36
C ALA A 71 10.60 -7.35 -0.81
N LEU A 72 11.48 -8.32 -0.54
CA LEU A 72 11.27 -9.72 -0.91
C LEU A 72 10.09 -10.33 -0.14
N LEU A 73 10.02 -10.08 1.17
CA LEU A 73 8.90 -10.55 1.99
C LEU A 73 7.58 -9.91 1.56
N ALA A 74 7.57 -8.61 1.27
CA ALA A 74 6.39 -7.92 0.77
C ALA A 74 5.94 -8.51 -0.57
N GLY A 75 6.84 -8.66 -1.54
CA GLY A 75 6.51 -9.24 -2.85
C GLY A 75 6.00 -10.68 -2.75
N LEU A 76 6.64 -11.52 -1.91
CA LEU A 76 6.15 -12.88 -1.66
C LEU A 76 4.76 -12.89 -1.00
N MET A 77 4.54 -11.94 -0.08
CA MET A 77 3.26 -11.80 0.60
C MET A 77 2.16 -11.26 -0.31
N GLU A 78 2.49 -10.42 -1.31
CA GLU A 78 1.56 -9.98 -2.35
C GLU A 78 1.02 -11.18 -3.14
N GLU A 79 1.91 -12.06 -3.61
CA GLU A 79 1.52 -13.30 -4.29
C GLU A 79 0.73 -14.25 -3.38
N THR A 80 1.14 -14.36 -2.12
CA THR A 80 0.44 -15.19 -1.13
C THR A 80 -0.97 -14.64 -0.86
N ALA A 81 -1.12 -13.32 -0.71
CA ALA A 81 -2.40 -12.67 -0.49
C ALA A 81 -3.32 -12.83 -1.71
N LEU A 82 -2.77 -12.73 -2.92
CA LEU A 82 -3.47 -13.03 -4.16
C LEU A 82 -3.97 -14.48 -4.13
N TYR A 83 -3.10 -15.45 -3.86
CA TYR A 83 -3.47 -16.87 -3.78
C TYR A 83 -4.56 -17.16 -2.74
N LEU A 84 -4.46 -16.55 -1.55
CA LEU A 84 -5.49 -16.62 -0.51
C LEU A 84 -6.81 -16.00 -0.95
N GLY A 85 -6.78 -15.02 -1.85
CA GLY A 85 -7.95 -14.43 -2.48
C GLY A 85 -8.78 -15.44 -3.27
N ARG A 86 -8.20 -16.53 -3.76
CA ARG A 86 -8.94 -17.58 -4.50
C ARG A 86 -10.07 -18.19 -3.67
N SER A 87 -9.84 -18.40 -2.37
CA SER A 87 -10.84 -18.95 -1.45
C SER A 87 -11.50 -17.89 -0.58
N GLY A 88 -10.76 -16.84 -0.20
CA GLY A 88 -11.23 -15.79 0.71
C GLY A 88 -11.96 -14.64 0.03
N ALA A 89 -11.73 -14.39 -1.26
CA ALA A 89 -12.34 -13.29 -2.02
C ALA A 89 -12.40 -13.63 -3.53
N PRO A 90 -13.20 -14.65 -3.92
CA PRO A 90 -13.16 -15.22 -5.27
C PRO A 90 -13.51 -14.21 -6.38
N GLN A 91 -14.31 -13.19 -6.07
CA GLN A 91 -14.62 -12.09 -7.00
C GLN A 91 -13.38 -11.24 -7.30
N LEU A 92 -12.61 -10.89 -6.26
CA LEU A 92 -11.38 -10.10 -6.41
C LEU A 92 -10.29 -10.89 -7.16
N TRP A 93 -10.21 -12.19 -6.90
CA TRP A 93 -9.35 -13.11 -7.67
C TRP A 93 -9.74 -13.16 -9.14
N GLY A 94 -11.03 -13.30 -9.45
CA GLY A 94 -11.54 -13.37 -10.81
C GLY A 94 -11.15 -12.14 -11.64
N GLU A 95 -11.44 -10.94 -11.14
CA GLU A 95 -11.12 -9.68 -11.84
C GLU A 95 -9.63 -9.50 -12.10
N LEU A 96 -8.77 -9.82 -11.12
CA LEU A 96 -7.31 -9.68 -11.28
C LEU A 96 -6.68 -10.73 -12.20
N THR A 97 -7.23 -11.94 -12.27
CA THR A 97 -6.60 -13.04 -13.03
C THR A 97 -7.17 -13.23 -14.42
N THR A 98 -8.43 -12.86 -14.65
CA THR A 98 -9.09 -13.04 -15.96
C THR A 98 -8.99 -11.80 -16.84
N SER A 99 -8.79 -10.62 -16.26
CA SER A 99 -8.60 -9.38 -17.00
C SER A 99 -7.16 -9.20 -17.47
N LEU A 100 -6.98 -8.79 -18.73
CA LEU A 100 -5.67 -8.39 -19.27
C LEU A 100 -5.02 -7.28 -18.41
N TRP A 101 -5.83 -6.36 -17.88
CA TRP A 101 -5.36 -5.29 -17.02
C TRP A 101 -4.86 -5.81 -15.67
N GLY A 102 -5.53 -6.82 -15.11
CA GLY A 102 -5.10 -7.46 -13.87
C GLY A 102 -3.75 -8.15 -14.02
N GLY A 103 -3.54 -8.86 -15.12
CA GLY A 103 -2.25 -9.45 -15.47
C GLY A 103 -1.14 -8.39 -15.61
N VAL A 104 -1.38 -7.32 -16.37
CA VAL A 104 -0.40 -6.23 -16.54
C VAL A 104 -0.03 -5.58 -15.20
N ILE A 105 -1.01 -5.36 -14.33
CA ILE A 105 -0.79 -4.78 -13.00
C ILE A 105 0.05 -5.73 -12.13
N GLN A 106 -0.24 -7.04 -12.12
CA GLN A 106 0.55 -8.03 -11.38
C GLN A 106 2.00 -8.11 -11.88
N PHE A 107 2.20 -8.20 -13.20
CA PHE A 107 3.53 -8.14 -13.80
C PHE A 107 4.24 -6.82 -13.46
N GLY A 108 3.51 -5.70 -13.42
CA GLY A 108 4.01 -4.41 -12.99
C GLY A 108 4.51 -4.42 -11.55
N ILE A 109 3.73 -4.97 -10.61
CA ILE A 109 4.11 -5.08 -9.20
C ILE A 109 5.36 -5.97 -9.06
N GLY A 110 5.34 -7.18 -9.64
CA GLY A 110 6.47 -8.09 -9.57
C GLY A 110 7.75 -7.53 -10.18
N SER A 111 7.65 -6.87 -11.34
CA SER A 111 8.79 -6.22 -11.99
C SER A 111 9.34 -5.03 -11.18
N LEU A 112 8.48 -4.24 -10.54
CA LEU A 112 8.91 -3.16 -9.65
C LEU A 112 9.60 -3.68 -8.39
N THR A 113 9.14 -4.79 -7.81
CA THR A 113 9.79 -5.46 -6.68
C THR A 113 11.20 -5.91 -7.06
N VAL A 114 11.34 -6.61 -8.19
CA VAL A 114 12.64 -7.07 -8.70
C VAL A 114 13.56 -5.88 -9.01
N ALA A 115 13.04 -4.87 -9.70
CA ALA A 115 13.79 -3.65 -10.02
C ALA A 115 14.27 -2.96 -8.74
N ALA A 116 13.42 -2.83 -7.73
CA ALA A 116 13.79 -2.23 -6.46
C ALA A 116 14.91 -3.01 -5.76
N VAL A 117 14.83 -4.35 -5.72
CA VAL A 117 15.89 -5.19 -5.15
C VAL A 117 17.20 -5.03 -5.91
N VAL A 118 17.17 -5.06 -7.24
CA VAL A 118 18.38 -4.83 -8.08
C VAL A 118 18.97 -3.44 -7.83
N LEU A 119 18.13 -2.41 -7.71
CA LEU A 119 18.56 -1.04 -7.43
C LEU A 119 19.14 -0.88 -6.01
N LEU A 120 18.60 -1.60 -5.03
CA LEU A 120 19.15 -1.64 -3.67
C LEU A 120 20.53 -2.32 -3.64
N VAL A 121 20.70 -3.42 -4.37
CA VAL A 121 21.98 -4.15 -4.49
C VAL A 121 23.02 -3.32 -5.25
N THR A 122 22.63 -2.66 -6.34
CA THR A 122 23.50 -1.76 -7.14
C THR A 122 23.70 -0.37 -6.53
N GLN A 123 23.21 -0.16 -5.30
CA GLN A 123 23.37 1.07 -4.52
C GLN A 123 22.76 2.34 -5.16
N ARG A 124 21.80 2.18 -6.08
CA ARG A 124 21.04 3.28 -6.70
C ARG A 124 19.80 3.62 -5.86
N TYR A 125 20.04 4.09 -4.64
CA TYR A 125 19.01 4.22 -3.60
C TYR A 125 17.84 5.14 -3.93
N TRP A 126 18.06 6.22 -4.69
CA TRP A 126 16.99 7.13 -5.10
C TRP A 126 15.98 6.43 -6.02
N TRP A 127 16.47 5.66 -6.99
CA TRP A 127 15.63 4.89 -7.89
C TRP A 127 14.95 3.72 -7.18
N ALA A 128 15.66 3.06 -6.25
CA ALA A 128 15.05 2.02 -5.41
C ALA A 128 13.83 2.56 -4.64
N ARG A 129 13.93 3.78 -4.11
CA ARG A 129 12.81 4.47 -3.45
C ARG A 129 11.66 4.76 -4.41
N ALA A 130 11.94 5.22 -5.63
CA ALA A 130 10.91 5.45 -6.63
C ALA A 130 10.17 4.14 -6.96
N CYS A 131 10.90 3.04 -7.18
CA CYS A 131 10.30 1.72 -7.40
C CYS A 131 9.45 1.26 -6.21
N ALA A 132 9.92 1.45 -4.98
CA ALA A 132 9.16 1.10 -3.77
C ALA A 132 7.83 1.85 -3.69
N ILE A 133 7.84 3.17 -3.96
CA ILE A 133 6.64 4.00 -3.97
C ILE A 133 5.67 3.53 -5.06
N LEU A 134 6.20 3.29 -6.27
CA LEU A 134 5.39 2.85 -7.40
C LEU A 134 4.79 1.47 -7.15
N GLN A 135 5.56 0.52 -6.60
CA GLN A 135 5.07 -0.83 -6.26
C GLN A 135 3.90 -0.73 -5.29
N VAL A 136 4.09 -0.08 -4.14
CA VAL A 136 3.04 0.04 -3.11
C VAL A 136 1.80 0.75 -3.66
N THR A 137 2.01 1.82 -4.44
CA THR A 137 0.91 2.55 -5.09
C THR A 137 0.14 1.61 -6.02
N LEU A 138 0.85 0.89 -6.89
CA LEU A 138 0.24 -0.04 -7.84
C LEU A 138 -0.49 -1.19 -7.14
N THR A 139 0.04 -1.70 -6.02
CA THR A 139 -0.64 -2.72 -5.18
C THR A 139 -1.98 -2.20 -4.63
N ILE A 140 -2.03 -0.95 -4.16
CA ILE A 140 -3.28 -0.32 -3.69
C ILE A 140 -4.26 -0.14 -4.86
N TRP A 141 -3.79 0.30 -6.03
CA TRP A 141 -4.61 0.42 -7.23
C TRP A 141 -5.14 -0.93 -7.72
N ALA A 142 -4.32 -1.98 -7.69
CA ALA A 142 -4.72 -3.34 -8.06
C ALA A 142 -5.91 -3.79 -7.23
N TRP A 143 -5.81 -3.65 -5.91
CA TRP A 143 -6.90 -3.97 -4.99
C TRP A 143 -8.15 -3.11 -5.25
N GLY A 144 -8.00 -1.79 -5.37
CA GLY A 144 -9.13 -0.88 -5.56
C GLY A 144 -9.89 -1.13 -6.87
N LEU A 145 -9.18 -1.41 -7.97
CA LEU A 145 -9.79 -1.75 -9.25
C LEU A 145 -10.48 -3.12 -9.20
N ALA A 146 -9.86 -4.10 -8.57
CA ALA A 146 -10.42 -5.45 -8.48
C ALA A 146 -11.65 -5.54 -7.57
N GLN A 147 -11.79 -4.60 -6.62
CA GLN A 147 -12.96 -4.52 -5.76
C GLN A 147 -14.13 -3.75 -6.41
N PHE A 148 -13.88 -2.90 -7.41
CA PHE A 148 -14.93 -2.18 -8.13
C PHE A 148 -15.89 -3.18 -8.83
N PRO A 149 -17.23 -2.99 -8.77
CA PRO A 149 -17.99 -1.84 -8.25
C PRO A 149 -18.46 -1.99 -6.78
N TYR A 150 -17.98 -3.00 -6.06
CA TYR A 150 -18.43 -3.31 -4.71
C TYR A 150 -17.68 -2.51 -3.66
N LEU A 151 -18.39 -2.12 -2.59
CA LEU A 151 -17.79 -1.53 -1.39
C LEU A 151 -17.68 -2.60 -0.29
N ILE A 152 -18.72 -3.43 -0.14
CA ILE A 152 -18.71 -4.67 0.64
C ILE A 152 -19.38 -5.75 -0.21
N PRO A 153 -18.61 -6.69 -0.80
CA PRO A 153 -19.20 -7.74 -1.60
C PRO A 153 -20.02 -8.74 -0.76
N PRO A 154 -21.07 -9.36 -1.33
CA PRO A 154 -21.69 -9.06 -2.63
C PRO A 154 -22.79 -7.99 -2.57
N ASP A 155 -23.23 -7.58 -1.37
CA ASP A 155 -24.52 -6.89 -1.22
C ASP A 155 -24.45 -5.37 -1.37
N LEU A 156 -23.28 -4.76 -1.11
CA LEU A 156 -23.14 -3.30 -1.06
C LEU A 156 -22.24 -2.78 -2.20
N THR A 157 -22.86 -2.18 -3.21
CA THR A 157 -22.16 -1.50 -4.31
C THR A 157 -21.91 -0.02 -4.00
N ILE A 158 -20.91 0.58 -4.66
CA ILE A 158 -20.62 2.02 -4.55
C ILE A 158 -21.84 2.86 -4.95
N PHE A 159 -22.62 2.39 -5.92
CA PHE A 159 -23.81 3.09 -6.41
C PHE A 159 -24.96 3.04 -5.38
N ASN A 160 -25.18 1.88 -4.76
CA ASN A 160 -26.26 1.71 -3.78
C ASN A 160 -25.91 2.32 -2.42
N ALA A 161 -24.62 2.40 -2.07
CA ALA A 161 -24.13 3.05 -0.85
C ALA A 161 -23.92 4.57 -1.02
N SER A 162 -24.16 5.12 -2.22
CA SER A 162 -23.86 6.51 -2.50
C SER A 162 -24.75 7.46 -1.70
N ALA A 163 -24.15 8.51 -1.14
CA ALA A 163 -24.88 9.59 -0.49
C ALA A 163 -25.69 10.39 -1.53
N PRO A 164 -26.71 11.17 -1.11
CA PRO A 164 -27.42 12.07 -2.01
C PRO A 164 -26.46 12.95 -2.82
N GLY A 165 -26.76 13.17 -4.10
CA GLY A 165 -25.84 13.83 -5.03
C GLY A 165 -25.35 15.21 -4.58
N ILE A 166 -26.14 15.94 -3.80
CA ILE A 166 -25.74 17.22 -3.21
C ILE A 166 -24.60 17.05 -2.19
N THR A 167 -24.68 16.04 -1.32
CA THR A 167 -23.65 15.71 -0.32
C THR A 167 -22.35 15.28 -0.99
N LEU A 168 -22.44 14.49 -2.07
CA LEU A 168 -21.26 14.10 -2.86
C LEU A 168 -20.55 15.31 -3.47
N LYS A 169 -21.29 16.27 -4.03
CA LYS A 169 -20.70 17.51 -4.58
C LYS A 169 -19.99 18.33 -3.50
N PHE A 170 -20.58 18.44 -2.31
CA PHE A 170 -19.96 19.14 -1.18
C PHE A 170 -18.68 18.44 -0.69
N ILE A 171 -18.71 17.11 -0.52
CA ILE A 171 -17.53 16.33 -0.13
C ILE A 171 -16.44 16.46 -1.18
N ALA A 172 -16.77 16.33 -2.47
CA ALA A 172 -15.82 16.48 -3.57
C ALA A 172 -15.17 17.88 -3.58
N GLY A 173 -15.98 18.94 -3.46
CA GLY A 173 -15.47 20.31 -3.35
C GLY A 173 -14.56 20.50 -2.14
N THR A 174 -14.96 20.00 -0.97
CA THR A 174 -14.16 20.07 0.26
C THR A 174 -12.85 19.32 0.12
N LEU A 175 -12.84 18.17 -0.54
CA LEU A 175 -11.65 17.37 -0.78
C LEU A 175 -10.66 18.09 -1.70
N VAL A 176 -11.15 18.73 -2.77
CA VAL A 176 -10.33 19.55 -3.68
C VAL A 176 -9.74 20.74 -2.93
N VAL A 177 -10.55 21.48 -2.18
CA VAL A 177 -10.08 22.61 -1.38
C VAL A 177 -9.04 22.15 -0.35
N GLY A 178 -9.33 21.08 0.39
CA GLY A 178 -8.40 20.50 1.36
C GLY A 178 -7.07 20.07 0.72
N ALA A 179 -7.11 19.44 -0.45
CA ALA A 179 -5.92 19.07 -1.21
C ALA A 179 -5.10 20.31 -1.63
N LEU A 180 -5.76 21.38 -2.08
CA LEU A 180 -5.11 22.65 -2.44
C LEU A 180 -4.40 23.33 -1.26
N PHE A 181 -4.82 23.10 -0.02
CA PHE A 181 -4.09 23.57 1.16
C PHE A 181 -3.01 22.58 1.63
N LEU A 182 -3.32 21.29 1.60
CA LEU A 182 -2.47 20.23 2.13
C LEU A 182 -1.19 20.03 1.31
N PHE A 183 -1.30 19.97 -0.03
CA PHE A 183 -0.14 19.73 -0.90
C PHE A 183 0.90 20.86 -0.84
N PRO A 184 0.53 22.17 -0.92
CA PRO A 184 1.50 23.25 -0.77
C PRO A 184 2.17 23.29 0.61
N SER A 185 1.41 23.01 1.68
CA SER A 185 1.95 22.94 3.04
C SER A 185 3.00 21.84 3.18
N LEU A 186 2.70 20.64 2.68
CA LEU A 186 3.67 19.53 2.66
C LEU A 186 4.90 19.86 1.80
N TYR A 187 4.71 20.47 0.64
CA TYR A 187 5.81 20.91 -0.21
C TYR A 187 6.71 21.92 0.51
N TYR A 188 6.12 22.92 1.18
CA TYR A 188 6.86 23.92 1.95
C TYR A 188 7.64 23.28 3.11
N LEU A 189 7.01 22.38 3.85
CA LEU A 189 7.65 21.61 4.93
C LEU A 189 8.85 20.80 4.40
N PHE A 190 8.66 20.01 3.35
CA PHE A 190 9.76 19.23 2.77
C PHE A 190 10.87 20.13 2.21
N ARG A 191 10.54 21.27 1.61
CA ARG A 191 11.53 22.22 1.09
C ARG A 191 12.39 22.81 2.21
N ILE A 192 11.80 23.21 3.34
CA ILE A 192 12.57 23.78 4.47
C ILE A 192 13.46 22.73 5.12
N PHE A 193 12.88 21.58 5.49
CA PHE A 193 13.61 20.57 6.23
C PHE A 193 14.68 19.88 5.37
N LYS A 194 14.45 19.68 4.07
CA LYS A 194 15.49 19.14 3.19
C LYS A 194 16.50 20.19 2.70
N GLY A 195 16.09 21.45 2.53
CA GLY A 195 16.97 22.53 2.08
C GLY A 195 18.07 22.90 3.09
N SER A 196 17.76 22.85 4.39
CA SER A 196 18.72 23.17 5.46
C SER A 196 19.86 22.14 5.65
N SER A 197 19.75 20.95 5.04
CA SER A 197 20.82 19.95 5.06
C SER A 197 22.01 20.30 4.15
N LEU A 198 21.82 21.23 3.20
CA LEU A 198 22.86 21.73 2.28
C LEU A 198 23.63 22.95 2.81
N PHE A 199 23.07 23.72 3.75
CA PHE A 199 23.68 24.98 4.22
C PHE A 199 24.53 24.83 5.49
N ARG A 200 24.46 23.71 6.21
CA ARG A 200 25.22 23.49 7.47
C ARG A 200 26.63 22.92 7.26
N HIS A 201 27.21 23.05 6.07
CA HIS A 201 28.57 22.53 5.77
C HIS A 201 29.57 23.61 5.36
N LYS A 202 29.24 24.89 5.53
CA LYS A 202 30.13 26.01 5.16
C LYS A 202 30.69 26.85 6.31
N GLU A 203 30.37 26.57 7.57
CA GLU A 203 30.76 27.47 8.69
C GLU A 203 31.79 26.91 9.68
N HIS A 204 32.50 25.82 9.37
CA HIS A 204 33.61 25.34 10.22
C HIS A 204 34.91 25.13 9.45
N HIS A 205 35.36 26.17 8.74
CA HIS A 205 36.77 26.37 8.40
C HIS A 205 37.04 27.87 8.31
N GLY A 206 37.34 28.46 9.47
CA GLY A 206 37.82 29.83 9.64
C GLY A 206 38.60 29.90 10.94
#